data_AF-A0A067CRR2-F1
#
_entry.id   AF-A0A067CRR2-F1
#
_cell.length_a   1.000
_cell.length_b   1.000
_cell.length_c   1.000
_cell.angle_alpha   90.00
_cell.angle_beta   90.00
_cell.angle_gamma   90.00
#
_symmetry.space_group_name_H-M   'P 1'
#
loop_
_entity.id
_entity.type
_entity.pdbx_description
1 polymer ?
#
loop_
_entity_poly.entity_id
_entity_poly.type
_entity_poly.pdbx_seq_one_letter_code
_entity_poly.pdbx_strand_id
1 'polypeptide(L)'
;MAISFRKVHQVALAVCGLLATIAAIWSFIGDGYGGSFESLTTRVALRVYYLGLSLVLVSVAGLGLKKPLAWFGLLEGYIGSGLYVIFLAFFTLGLGNGFGFYTTLTLWVVGAFSIFYGIVVKDDRSKYPPLLG
;
A
#
# COMPACT_ATOMS: atom_id res chain seq x y z
N MET A 1 -21.14 -9.58 -13.21
CA MET A 1 -19.85 -9.05 -13.76
C MET A 1 -19.01 -8.27 -12.75
N ALA A 2 -19.60 -7.50 -11.82
CA ALA A 2 -18.88 -6.67 -10.84
C ALA A 2 -17.98 -7.42 -9.82
N ILE A 3 -18.24 -8.71 -9.57
CA ILE A 3 -17.45 -9.54 -8.62
C ILE A 3 -16.03 -9.79 -9.16
N SER A 4 -15.85 -9.89 -10.48
CA SER A 4 -14.53 -10.13 -11.10
C SER A 4 -13.59 -8.94 -10.90
N PHE A 5 -14.05 -7.72 -11.22
CA PHE A 5 -13.24 -6.51 -11.12
C PHE A 5 -12.82 -6.17 -9.69
N ARG A 6 -13.69 -6.40 -8.70
CA ARG A 6 -13.35 -6.22 -7.28
C ARG A 6 -12.24 -7.15 -6.82
N LYS A 7 -12.31 -8.43 -7.21
CA LYS A 7 -11.26 -9.41 -6.90
C LYS A 7 -9.94 -9.05 -7.58
N VAL A 8 -9.97 -8.63 -8.84
CA VAL A 8 -8.76 -8.19 -9.57
C VAL A 8 -8.12 -6.98 -8.88
N HIS A 9 -8.91 -5.98 -8.51
CA HIS A 9 -8.43 -4.82 -7.75
C HIS A 9 -7.82 -5.21 -6.41
N GLN A 10 -8.48 -6.07 -5.65
CA GLN A 10 -8.01 -6.53 -4.35
C GLN A 10 -6.72 -7.36 -4.46
N VAL A 11 -6.59 -8.20 -5.49
CA VAL A 11 -5.33 -8.91 -5.79
C VAL A 11 -4.24 -7.93 -6.17
N ALA A 12 -4.53 -6.92 -7.00
CA ALA A 12 -3.56 -5.89 -7.36
C ALA A 12 -3.08 -5.09 -6.14
N LEU A 13 -3.98 -4.73 -5.21
CA LEU A 13 -3.64 -4.10 -3.94
C LEU A 13 -2.80 -5.01 -3.05
N ALA A 14 -3.11 -6.31 -2.98
CA ALA A 14 -2.34 -7.27 -2.21
C ALA A 14 -0.90 -7.41 -2.75
N VAL A 15 -0.73 -7.44 -4.07
CA VAL A 15 0.59 -7.42 -4.72
C VAL A 15 1.32 -6.12 -4.41
N CYS A 16 0.65 -4.96 -4.48
CA CYS A 16 1.25 -3.68 -4.10
C CYS A 16 1.68 -3.65 -2.62
N GLY A 17 0.88 -4.20 -1.71
CA GLY A 17 1.21 -4.33 -0.30
C GLY A 17 2.41 -5.23 -0.05
N LEU A 18 2.52 -6.35 -0.76
CA LEU A 18 3.67 -7.26 -0.68
C LEU A 18 4.94 -6.58 -1.18
N LEU A 19 4.89 -5.93 -2.35
CA LEU A 19 6.03 -5.20 -2.90
C LEU A 19 6.47 -4.06 -1.98
N ALA A 20 5.52 -3.30 -1.42
CA ALA A 20 5.82 -2.26 -0.45
C ALA A 20 6.45 -2.83 0.84
N THR A 21 6.00 -3.99 1.30
CA THR A 21 6.56 -4.65 2.49
C THR A 21 7.99 -5.13 2.24
N ILE A 22 8.26 -5.74 1.08
CA ILE A 22 9.62 -6.13 0.69
C ILE A 22 10.52 -4.88 0.61
N ALA A 23 10.04 -3.80 -0.01
CA ALA A 23 10.77 -2.54 -0.07
C ALA A 23 11.02 -1.95 1.33
N ALA A 24 10.05 -2.03 2.25
CA ALA A 24 10.18 -1.54 3.62
C ALA A 24 11.24 -2.33 4.39
N ILE A 25 11.23 -3.66 4.29
CA ILE A 25 12.23 -4.54 4.91
C ILE A 25 13.61 -4.26 4.34
N TRP A 26 13.73 -4.17 3.02
CA TRP A 26 15.00 -3.84 2.37
C TRP A 26 15.52 -2.49 2.84
N SER A 27 14.63 -1.50 2.97
CA SER A 27 14.99 -0.19 3.47
C SER A 27 15.48 -0.21 4.90
N PHE A 28 14.87 -1.05 5.73
CA PHE A 28 15.20 -1.19 7.15
C PHE A 28 16.54 -1.88 7.35
N ILE A 29 16.88 -2.86 6.49
CA ILE A 29 18.16 -3.59 6.56
C ILE A 29 19.29 -2.79 5.89
N GLY A 30 18.98 -2.09 4.79
CA GLY A 30 19.96 -1.34 4.00
C GLY A 30 20.26 0.06 4.54
N ASP A 31 19.49 0.57 5.52
CA ASP A 31 19.77 1.87 6.11
C ASP A 31 21.01 1.81 7.02
N GLY A 32 22.00 2.64 6.70
CA GLY A 32 23.08 2.95 7.62
C GLY A 32 22.54 3.78 8.78
N TYR A 33 22.29 3.15 9.91
CA TYR A 33 21.85 3.75 11.18
C TYR A 33 22.95 4.62 11.84
N GLY A 34 23.58 5.50 11.07
CA GLY A 34 24.61 6.44 11.53
C GLY A 34 24.12 7.89 11.50
N GLY A 35 24.70 8.75 12.33
CA GLY A 35 24.37 10.17 12.42
C GLY A 35 23.98 10.61 13.83
N SER A 36 23.38 11.82 13.94
CA SER A 36 22.86 12.33 15.21
C SER A 36 21.64 11.52 15.67
N PHE A 37 21.43 11.47 16.99
CA PHE A 37 20.35 10.69 17.61
C PHE A 37 18.96 11.09 17.08
N GLU A 38 18.72 12.39 16.87
CA GLU A 38 17.47 12.87 16.25
C GLU A 38 17.27 12.31 14.84
N SER A 39 18.29 12.42 13.98
CA SER A 39 18.20 11.93 12.60
C SER A 39 18.01 10.42 12.51
N LEU A 40 18.59 9.69 13.47
CA LEU A 40 18.44 8.24 13.62
C LEU A 40 17.00 7.89 14.00
N THR A 41 16.48 8.50 15.06
CA THR A 41 15.12 8.22 15.56
C THR A 41 14.08 8.54 14.49
N THR A 42 14.21 9.66 13.77
CA THR A 42 13.28 10.01 12.68
C THR A 42 13.33 8.98 11.55
N ARG A 43 14.51 8.52 11.13
CA ARG A 43 14.62 7.50 10.08
C ARG A 43 14.00 6.18 10.51
N VAL A 44 14.34 5.69 11.71
CA VAL A 44 13.76 4.44 12.25
C VAL A 44 12.23 4.55 12.33
N ALA A 45 11.71 5.65 12.87
CA ALA A 45 10.27 5.86 12.98
C ALA A 45 9.57 5.86 11.62
N LEU A 46 10.15 6.53 10.61
CA LEU A 46 9.62 6.53 9.25
C LEU A 46 9.64 5.14 8.60
N ARG A 47 10.71 4.35 8.81
CA ARG A 47 10.79 2.98 8.28
C ARG A 47 9.78 2.05 8.94
N VAL A 48 9.65 2.12 10.27
CA VAL A 48 8.65 1.34 11.01
C VAL A 48 7.23 1.73 10.61
N TYR A 49 6.98 3.04 10.42
CA TYR A 49 5.70 3.53 9.93
C TYR A 49 5.37 3.01 8.53
N TYR A 50 6.33 3.07 7.60
CA TYR A 50 6.17 2.52 6.25
C TYR A 50 5.87 1.01 6.26
N LEU A 51 6.57 0.25 7.10
CA LEU A 51 6.37 -1.19 7.28
C LEU A 51 4.98 -1.49 7.88
N GLY A 52 4.54 -0.68 8.85
CA GLY A 52 3.19 -0.77 9.41
C GLY A 52 2.11 -0.53 8.36
N LEU A 53 2.27 0.50 7.52
CA LEU A 53 1.34 0.80 6.44
C LEU A 53 1.30 -0.31 5.38
N SER A 54 2.46 -0.84 4.97
CA SER A 54 2.50 -1.93 3.99
C SER A 54 1.81 -3.18 4.52
N LEU A 55 2.00 -3.50 5.81
CA LEU A 55 1.32 -4.62 6.47
C LEU A 55 -0.18 -4.42 6.60
N VAL A 56 -0.64 -3.19 6.85
CA VAL A 56 -2.08 -2.86 6.85
C VAL A 56 -2.68 -3.15 5.48
N LEU A 57 -2.02 -2.76 4.38
CA LEU A 57 -2.50 -3.06 3.03
C LEU A 57 -2.54 -4.56 2.75
N VAL A 58 -1.50 -5.31 3.11
CA VAL A 58 -1.49 -6.78 2.96
C VAL A 58 -2.58 -7.44 3.79
N SER A 59 -2.80 -6.96 5.02
CA SER A 59 -3.82 -7.48 5.93
C SER A 59 -5.24 -7.26 5.40
N VAL A 60 -5.50 -6.07 4.84
CA VAL A 60 -6.83 -5.72 4.32
C VAL A 60 -7.06 -6.34 2.95
N ALA A 61 -6.12 -6.17 2.01
CA ALA A 61 -6.29 -6.65 0.64
C ALA A 61 -6.07 -8.16 0.54
N GLY A 62 -5.00 -8.69 1.13
CA GLY A 62 -4.64 -10.11 1.05
C GLY A 62 -5.45 -11.01 1.99
N LEU A 63 -5.56 -10.65 3.27
CA LEU A 63 -6.23 -11.47 4.28
C LEU A 63 -7.71 -11.11 4.49
N GLY A 64 -8.20 -10.01 3.93
CA GLY A 64 -9.59 -9.56 4.11
C GLY A 64 -9.91 -9.16 5.56
N LEU A 65 -8.92 -8.76 6.35
CA LEU A 65 -9.11 -8.43 7.75
C LEU A 65 -9.93 -7.14 7.92
N LYS A 66 -11.10 -7.26 8.55
CA LYS A 66 -12.05 -6.15 8.76
C LYS A 66 -11.62 -5.16 9.84
N LYS A 67 -10.78 -5.58 10.80
CA LYS A 67 -10.27 -4.71 11.88
C LYS A 67 -9.39 -3.55 11.38
N PRO A 68 -8.34 -3.79 10.59
CA PRO A 68 -7.55 -2.70 10.01
C PRO A 68 -8.33 -1.85 9.02
N LEU A 69 -9.33 -2.43 8.34
CA LEU A 69 -10.26 -1.69 7.47
C LEU A 69 -11.07 -0.64 8.25
N ALA A 70 -11.50 -0.95 9.48
CA ALA A 70 -12.21 0.00 10.35
C ALA A 70 -11.34 1.18 10.81
N TRP A 71 -10.02 0.98 10.89
CA TRP A 71 -9.06 2.04 11.22
C TRP A 71 -8.67 2.87 9.99
N PHE A 72 -8.60 2.24 8.82
CA PHE A 72 -8.29 2.87 7.54
C PHE A 72 -9.46 2.75 6.57
N GLY A 73 -10.54 3.48 6.85
CA GLY A 73 -11.74 3.50 6.00
C GLY A 73 -11.50 3.99 4.57
N LEU A 74 -10.36 4.64 4.28
CA LEU A 74 -9.94 4.94 2.90
C LEU A 74 -9.79 3.66 2.06
N LEU A 75 -9.39 2.54 2.68
CA LEU A 75 -9.19 1.27 1.98
C LEU A 75 -10.50 0.59 1.56
N GLU A 76 -11.67 1.12 1.93
CA GLU A 76 -13.00 0.58 1.56
C GLU A 76 -13.49 0.96 0.15
N GLY A 77 -12.84 1.92 -0.50
CA GLY A 77 -13.16 2.34 -1.86
C GLY A 77 -11.98 2.19 -2.82
N TYR A 78 -12.28 2.17 -4.11
CA TYR A 78 -11.28 2.23 -5.19
C TYR A 78 -10.44 3.51 -5.13
N ILE A 79 -11.07 4.66 -4.87
CA ILE A 79 -10.36 5.94 -4.82
C ILE A 79 -9.43 6.00 -3.62
N GLY A 80 -9.92 5.64 -2.44
CA GLY A 80 -9.13 5.73 -1.21
C GLY A 80 -8.03 4.68 -1.14
N SER A 81 -8.27 3.45 -1.60
CA SER A 81 -7.22 2.44 -1.72
C SER A 81 -6.18 2.81 -2.78
N GLY A 82 -6.58 3.43 -3.89
CA GLY A 82 -5.67 3.98 -4.89
C GLY A 82 -4.76 5.08 -4.33
N LEU A 83 -5.33 6.05 -3.61
CA LEU A 83 -4.57 7.11 -2.92
C LEU A 83 -3.58 6.54 -1.89
N TYR A 84 -4.00 5.51 -1.15
CA TYR A 84 -3.15 4.83 -0.18
C TYR A 84 -1.93 4.17 -0.83
N VAL A 85 -2.14 3.50 -1.97
CA VAL A 85 -1.04 2.88 -2.72
C VAL A 85 -0.10 3.93 -3.33
N ILE A 86 -0.62 5.06 -3.83
CA ILE A 86 0.22 6.18 -4.30
C ILE A 86 1.05 6.73 -3.13
N PHE A 87 0.45 6.85 -1.94
CA PHE A 87 1.15 7.31 -0.75
C PHE A 87 2.31 6.37 -0.37
N LEU A 88 2.06 5.05 -0.36
CA LEU A 88 3.12 4.04 -0.17
C LEU A 88 4.24 4.18 -1.19
N ALA A 89 3.91 4.49 -2.44
CA ALA A 89 4.88 4.64 -3.51
C ALA A 89 5.90 5.77 -3.24
N PHE A 90 5.50 6.87 -2.59
CA PHE A 90 6.45 7.92 -2.19
C PHE A 90 7.48 7.41 -1.17
N PHE A 91 7.07 6.57 -0.22
CA PHE A 91 8.01 5.92 0.70
C PHE A 91 8.91 4.91 -0.01
N THR A 92 8.36 4.18 -0.98
CA THR A 92 9.14 3.23 -1.80
C THR A 92 10.19 3.95 -2.66
N LEU A 93 9.89 5.13 -3.18
CA LEU A 93 10.83 5.95 -3.95
C LEU A 93 12.05 6.34 -3.08
N GLY A 94 11.82 6.57 -1.79
CA GLY A 94 12.85 6.86 -0.79
C GLY A 94 13.84 5.71 -0.53
N LEU A 95 13.70 4.56 -1.21
CA LEU A 95 14.66 3.46 -1.18
C LEU A 95 15.91 3.75 -2.05
N GLY A 96 15.78 4.60 -3.07
CA GLY A 96 16.92 5.07 -3.89
C GLY A 96 17.64 3.98 -4.71
N ASN A 97 17.03 2.81 -4.91
CA ASN A 97 17.61 1.71 -5.68
C ASN A 97 16.67 1.25 -6.81
N GLY A 98 17.17 0.41 -7.73
CA GLY A 98 16.40 -0.05 -8.89
C GLY A 98 15.09 -0.77 -8.51
N PHE A 99 15.11 -1.59 -7.45
CA PHE A 99 13.92 -2.26 -6.95
C PHE A 99 12.85 -1.27 -6.46
N GLY A 100 13.26 -0.25 -5.70
CA GLY A 100 12.40 0.82 -5.23
C GLY A 100 11.79 1.62 -6.38
N PHE A 101 12.58 1.89 -7.43
CA PHE A 101 12.09 2.58 -8.63
C PHE A 101 10.99 1.79 -9.36
N TYR A 102 11.24 0.52 -9.70
CA TYR A 102 10.25 -0.32 -10.38
C TYR A 102 9.00 -0.57 -9.53
N THR A 103 9.19 -0.74 -8.23
CA THR A 103 8.09 -0.92 -7.27
C THR A 103 7.26 0.36 -7.21
N THR A 104 7.88 1.53 -7.09
CA THR A 104 7.19 2.83 -7.09
C THR A 104 6.35 3.04 -8.35
N LEU A 105 6.91 2.74 -9.52
CA LEU A 105 6.17 2.82 -10.80
C LEU A 105 4.94 1.92 -10.78
N THR A 106 5.08 0.68 -10.30
CA THR A 106 3.97 -0.27 -10.21
C THR A 106 2.87 0.26 -9.28
N LEU A 107 3.23 0.78 -8.10
CA LEU A 107 2.27 1.35 -7.16
C LEU A 107 1.59 2.60 -7.74
N TRP A 108 2.32 3.47 -8.44
CA TRP A 108 1.73 4.64 -9.11
C TRP A 108 0.72 4.24 -10.16
N VAL A 109 1.07 3.29 -11.02
CA VAL A 109 0.19 2.83 -12.11
C VAL A 109 -1.07 2.20 -11.54
N VAL A 110 -0.94 1.26 -10.60
CA VAL A 110 -2.10 0.60 -9.97
C VAL A 110 -2.95 1.61 -9.19
N GLY A 111 -2.32 2.52 -8.46
CA GLY A 111 -3.02 3.56 -7.70
C GLY A 111 -3.79 4.53 -8.61
N ALA A 112 -3.19 4.98 -9.70
CA ALA A 112 -3.84 5.85 -10.68
C ALA A 112 -5.02 5.14 -11.36
N PHE A 113 -4.83 3.91 -11.83
CA PHE A 113 -5.92 3.12 -12.43
C PHE A 113 -7.07 2.90 -11.44
N SER A 114 -6.77 2.65 -10.18
CA SER A 114 -7.76 2.49 -9.11
C SER A 114 -8.59 3.75 -8.92
N ILE A 115 -7.96 4.93 -8.91
CA ILE A 115 -8.65 6.21 -8.78
C ILE A 115 -9.52 6.49 -10.00
N PHE A 116 -8.97 6.34 -11.22
CA PHE A 116 -9.74 6.56 -12.45
C PHE A 116 -10.95 5.62 -12.53
N TYR A 117 -10.77 4.35 -12.20
CA TYR A 117 -11.87 3.39 -12.17
C TYR A 117 -12.92 3.75 -11.11
N GLY A 118 -12.50 4.16 -9.92
CA GLY A 118 -13.41 4.62 -8.86
C GLY A 118 -14.23 5.86 -9.25
N ILE A 119 -13.64 6.80 -9.99
CA ILE A 119 -14.34 7.98 -10.51
C ILE A 119 -15.38 7.56 -11.57
N VAL A 120 -15.02 6.67 -12.50
CA VAL A 120 -15.91 6.22 -13.57
C VAL A 120 -17.09 5.42 -13.02
N VAL A 121 -16.85 4.56 -12.02
CA VAL A 121 -17.87 3.69 -11.43
C VAL A 121 -18.70 4.42 -10.36
N LYS A 122 -18.39 5.68 -10.05
CA LYS A 122 -19.02 6.46 -8.96
C LYS A 122 -19.05 5.67 -7.67
N ASP A 123 -17.85 5.39 -7.15
CA ASP A 123 -17.53 4.55 -6.01
C ASP A 123 -18.57 4.59 -4.86
N ASP A 124 -19.59 3.74 -4.93
CA ASP A 124 -20.45 3.43 -3.80
C ASP A 124 -19.62 2.60 -2.82
N ARG A 125 -19.47 3.09 -1.58
CA ARG A 125 -18.77 2.44 -0.45
C ARG A 125 -19.30 1.02 -0.23
N SER A 126 -18.79 0.10 -1.03
CA SER A 126 -19.32 -1.25 -1.15
C SER A 126 -18.23 -2.16 -0.60
N LYS A 127 -18.51 -2.64 0.61
CA LYS A 127 -17.72 -3.55 1.43
C LYS A 127 -16.89 -4.52 0.57
N TYR A 128 -15.57 -4.51 0.74
CA TYR A 128 -14.70 -5.53 0.15
C TYR A 128 -15.11 -6.93 0.64
N PRO A 129 -15.45 -7.86 -0.26
CA PRO A 129 -15.57 -9.26 0.13
C PRO A 129 -14.17 -9.83 0.39
N PRO A 130 -13.99 -10.69 1.41
CA PRO A 130 -12.71 -11.35 1.65
C PRO A 130 -12.29 -12.20 0.44
N LEU A 131 -11.00 -12.22 0.09
CA LEU A 131 -10.45 -13.14 -0.92
C LEU A 131 -10.45 -14.60 -0.45
N LEU A 132 -10.49 -14.83 0.88
CA LEU A 132 -10.41 -16.12 1.55
C LEU A 132 -11.63 -16.43 2.44
N GLY A 133 -12.81 -15.91 2.10
CA GLY A 133 -14.06 -16.17 2.84
C GLY A 133 -15.16 -16.73 1.96
#